data_AF-A0A974P2S2-F1
#
_entry.id   AF-A0A974P2S2-F1
#
_cell.length_a   1.000
_cell.length_b   1.000
_cell.length_c   1.000
_cell.angle_alpha   90.00
_cell.angle_beta   90.00
_cell.angle_gamma   90.00
#
_symmetry.space_group_name_H-M   'P 1'
#
loop_
_entity.id
_entity.type
_entity.pdbx_description
1 polymer ?
#
loop_
_entity_poly.entity_id
_entity_poly.type
_entity_poly.pdbx_seq_one_letter_code
_entity_poly.pdbx_strand_id
1 'polypeptide(L)'
;MVAFSYAQTGSLGLAFIALHVARSGKKTRPDLPFFAAVWRAYLAGRRAAWLPGEDYERLFAEPLESARQRLGISPPDTYRQILRAFAPQMAAA
;
A
#
# COMPACT_ATOMS: atom_id res chain seq x y z
N MET A 1 1.14 -1.58 -2.39
CA MET A 1 2.14 -2.52 -1.84
C MET A 1 3.50 -2.39 -2.51
N VAL A 2 3.64 -2.56 -3.83
CA VAL A 2 4.96 -2.53 -4.52
C VAL A 2 5.83 -1.29 -4.20
N ALA A 3 5.29 -0.08 -4.32
CA ALA A 3 6.04 1.16 -4.03
C ALA A 3 6.36 1.33 -2.52
N PHE A 4 5.51 0.79 -1.65
CA PHE A 4 5.71 0.78 -0.20
C PHE A 4 6.82 -0.19 0.18
N SER A 5 6.85 -1.37 -0.44
CA SER A 5 7.91 -2.36 -0.24
C SER A 5 9.25 -1.88 -0.79
N TYR A 6 9.27 -1.20 -1.94
CA TYR A 6 10.50 -0.56 -2.46
C TYR A 6 11.12 0.42 -1.45
N ALA A 7 10.29 1.22 -0.78
CA ALA A 7 10.76 2.17 0.23
C ALA A 7 11.48 1.49 1.41
N GLN A 8 11.17 0.22 1.69
CA GLN A 8 11.75 -0.53 2.81
C GLN A 8 12.94 -1.41 2.42
N THR A 9 12.96 -1.92 1.18
CA THR A 9 13.98 -2.89 0.74
C THR A 9 15.01 -2.30 -0.22
N GLY A 10 14.71 -1.16 -0.85
CA GLY A 10 15.54 -0.58 -1.91
C GLY A 10 15.58 -1.40 -3.21
N SER A 11 14.76 -2.43 -3.35
CA SER A 11 14.86 -3.35 -4.49
C SER A 11 14.43 -2.71 -5.81
N LEU A 12 15.34 -2.67 -6.79
CA LEU A 12 15.10 -2.07 -8.11
C LEU A 12 13.96 -2.75 -8.89
N GLY A 13 13.73 -4.04 -8.69
CA GLY A 13 12.62 -4.77 -9.32
C GLY A 13 11.26 -4.20 -8.91
N LEU A 14 11.06 -3.87 -7.63
CA LEU A 14 9.82 -3.24 -7.18
C LEU A 14 9.66 -1.81 -7.71
N ALA A 15 10.76 -1.05 -7.80
CA ALA A 15 10.73 0.27 -8.42
C ALA A 15 10.28 0.19 -9.90
N PHE A 16 10.82 -0.78 -10.64
CA PHE A 16 10.44 -1.01 -12.04
C PHE A 16 8.96 -1.35 -12.19
N ILE A 17 8.44 -2.28 -11.38
CA ILE A 17 7.02 -2.67 -11.43
C ILE A 17 6.12 -1.49 -11.07
N ALA A 18 6.44 -0.75 -10.01
CA ALA A 18 5.65 0.41 -9.60
C ALA A 18 5.56 1.47 -10.71
N LEU A 19 6.67 1.73 -11.39
CA LEU A 19 6.73 2.67 -12.50
C LEU A 19 5.97 2.16 -13.73
N HIS A 20 6.10 0.88 -14.07
CA HIS A 20 5.41 0.28 -15.20
C HIS A 20 3.89 0.32 -15.00
N VAL A 21 3.39 -0.01 -13.80
CA VAL A 21 1.97 0.07 -13.45
C VAL A 21 1.47 1.52 -13.52
N ALA A 22 2.24 2.50 -13.01
CA ALA A 22 1.85 3.91 -13.09
C ALA A 22 1.73 4.41 -14.54
N ARG A 23 2.70 4.06 -15.39
CA ARG A 23 2.69 4.40 -16.82
C ARG A 23 1.52 3.76 -17.56
N SER A 24 1.32 2.45 -17.36
CA SER A 24 0.22 1.71 -17.98
C SER A 24 -1.14 2.28 -17.53
N GLY A 25 -1.32 2.51 -16.23
CA GLY A 25 -2.52 3.12 -15.67
C GLY A 25 -2.81 4.50 -16.25
N LYS A 26 -1.79 5.37 -16.35
CA LYS A 26 -1.93 6.72 -16.94
C LYS A 26 -2.34 6.67 -18.42
N LYS A 27 -1.88 5.65 -19.17
CA LYS A 27 -2.29 5.43 -20.57
C LYS A 27 -3.76 5.04 -20.67
N THR A 28 -4.24 4.18 -19.77
CA THR A 28 -5.64 3.68 -19.78
C THR A 28 -6.63 4.67 -19.18
N ARG A 29 -6.24 5.40 -18.13
CA ARG A 29 -7.07 6.39 -17.43
C ARG A 29 -6.28 7.67 -17.14
N PRO A 30 -6.17 8.57 -18.13
CA PRO A 30 -5.38 9.79 -17.98
C PRO A 30 -5.96 10.76 -16.93
N ASP A 31 -7.22 10.62 -16.59
CA ASP A 31 -7.97 11.38 -15.57
C ASP A 31 -7.49 11.09 -14.14
N LEU A 32 -6.90 9.92 -13.87
CA LEU A 32 -6.51 9.51 -12.53
C LEU A 32 -5.03 9.84 -12.19
N PRO A 33 -4.73 10.24 -10.94
CA PRO A 33 -3.39 10.66 -10.54
C PRO A 33 -2.49 9.48 -10.13
N PHE A 34 -2.18 8.56 -11.06
CA PHE A 34 -1.41 7.33 -10.80
C PHE A 34 -0.02 7.58 -10.18
N PHE A 35 0.74 8.53 -10.73
CA PHE A 35 2.08 8.84 -10.19
C PHE A 35 2.02 9.41 -8.77
N ALA A 36 1.02 10.24 -8.48
CA ALA A 36 0.81 10.74 -7.12
C ALA A 36 0.45 9.61 -6.15
N ALA A 37 -0.34 8.63 -6.59
CA ALA A 37 -0.65 7.44 -5.79
C ALA A 37 0.61 6.60 -5.48
N VAL A 38 1.48 6.39 -6.46
CA VAL A 38 2.78 5.71 -6.26
C VAL A 38 3.66 6.49 -5.28
N TRP A 39 3.74 7.82 -5.43
CA TRP A 39 4.52 8.67 -4.53
C TRP A 39 4.00 8.62 -3.09
N ARG A 40 2.68 8.69 -2.88
CA ARG A 40 2.06 8.55 -1.56
C ARG A 40 2.37 7.19 -0.93
N ALA A 41 2.32 6.11 -1.72
CA ALA A 41 2.67 4.77 -1.23
C ALA A 41 4.15 4.65 -0.85
N TYR A 42 5.05 5.27 -1.63
CA TYR A 42 6.48 5.36 -1.31
C TYR A 42 6.72 6.13 -0.01
N LEU A 43 6.10 7.31 0.16
CA LEU A 43 6.20 8.10 1.39
C LEU A 43 5.66 7.35 2.61
N ALA A 44 4.54 6.63 2.46
CA ALA A 44 4.00 5.78 3.51
C ALA A 44 4.99 4.68 3.92
N GLY A 45 5.64 4.02 2.95
CA GLY A 45 6.65 2.99 3.21
C GLY A 45 7.92 3.53 3.86
N ARG A 46 8.31 4.77 3.55
CA ARG A 46 9.43 5.45 4.20
C ARG A 46 9.16 5.86 5.64
N ARG A 47 7.89 6.13 5.99
CA ARG A 47 7.48 6.51 7.34
C ARG A 47 7.20 5.30 8.23
N ALA A 48 6.87 4.17 7.61
CA ALA A 48 6.65 2.93 8.33
C ALA A 48 7.96 2.37 8.88
N ALA A 49 7.87 1.64 9.99
CA ALA A 49 8.96 0.82 10.49
C ALA A 49 9.28 -0.31 9.50
N TRP A 50 10.48 -0.87 9.62
CA TRP A 50 10.98 -1.91 8.74
C TRP A 50 10.28 -3.26 9.00
N LEU A 51 9.16 -3.48 8.30
CA LEU A 51 8.33 -4.68 8.40
C LEU A 51 9.07 -6.00 8.10
N PRO A 52 9.97 -6.08 7.09
CA PRO A 52 10.66 -7.33 6.80
C PRO A 52 11.51 -7.88 7.95
N GLY A 53 11.95 -7.02 8.88
CA GLY A 53 12.75 -7.42 10.05
C GLY A 53 11.98 -7.58 11.35
N GLU A 54 10.64 -7.44 11.33
CA GLU A 54 9.82 -7.61 12.52
C GLU A 54 9.72 -9.10 12.93
N ASP A 55 9.54 -9.32 14.24
CA ASP A 55 9.19 -10.63 14.78
C ASP A 55 7.70 -10.89 14.54
N TYR A 56 7.39 -11.72 13.54
CA TYR A 56 6.02 -11.99 13.13
C TYR A 56 5.21 -12.74 14.18
N GLU A 57 5.83 -13.60 14.99
CA GLU A 57 5.13 -14.33 16.05
C GLU A 57 4.61 -13.34 17.10
N ARG A 58 5.46 -12.39 17.51
CA ARG A 58 5.07 -11.35 18.46
C ARG A 58 4.13 -10.32 17.83
N LEU A 59 4.33 -9.98 16.56
CA LEU A 59 3.47 -9.05 15.82
C LEU A 59 2.04 -9.58 15.68
N PHE A 60 1.87 -10.88 15.40
CA PHE A 60 0.54 -11.48 15.29
C PHE A 60 -0.15 -11.70 16.64
N ALA A 61 0.61 -11.76 17.73
CA ALA A 61 0.07 -11.77 19.09
C ALA A 61 -0.39 -10.37 19.56
N GLU A 62 0.07 -9.30 18.90
CA GLU A 62 -0.27 -7.91 19.24
C GLU A 62 -1.62 -7.48 18.60
N PRO A 63 -2.45 -6.68 19.30
CA PRO A 63 -3.62 -6.07 18.68
C PRO A 63 -3.24 -5.22 17.45
N LEU A 64 -3.97 -5.40 16.36
CA LEU A 64 -3.69 -4.78 15.05
C LEU A 64 -3.50 -3.25 15.13
N GLU A 65 -4.28 -2.56 15.95
CA GLU A 65 -4.20 -1.10 16.05
C GLU A 65 -2.94 -0.64 16.79
N SER A 66 -2.52 -1.39 17.81
CA SER A 66 -1.25 -1.17 18.52
C SER A 66 -0.07 -1.39 17.57
N ALA A 67 -0.10 -2.48 16.81
CA ALA A 67 0.91 -2.78 15.80
C ALA A 67 0.99 -1.67 14.74
N ARG A 68 -0.14 -1.14 14.27
CA ARG A 68 -0.17 -0.02 13.31
C ARG A 68 0.48 1.24 13.86
N GLN A 69 0.14 1.61 15.10
CA GLN A 69 0.72 2.79 15.73
C GLN A 69 2.23 2.63 15.91
N ARG A 70 2.67 1.49 16.43
CA ARG A 70 4.09 1.16 16.61
C ARG A 70 4.86 1.17 15.30
N LEU A 71 4.28 0.62 14.24
CA LEU A 71 4.91 0.53 12.92
C LEU A 71 4.72 1.78 12.06
N GLY A 72 4.02 2.81 12.54
CA GLY A 72 3.76 4.03 11.77
C GLY A 72 2.90 3.82 10.51
N ILE A 73 2.02 2.82 10.53
CA ILE A 73 1.18 2.44 9.38
C ILE A 73 -0.21 3.06 9.54
N SER A 74 -0.56 4.00 8.67
CA SER A 74 -1.89 4.59 8.64
C SER A 74 -2.97 3.57 8.22
N PRO A 75 -4.18 3.66 8.77
CA PRO A 75 -5.31 2.83 8.35
C PRO A 75 -5.60 2.97 6.84
N PRO A 76 -6.03 1.89 6.16
CA PRO A 76 -6.30 1.91 4.73
C PRO A 76 -7.71 2.45 4.42
N ASP A 77 -8.02 3.66 4.87
CA ASP A 77 -9.40 4.21 4.82
C ASP A 77 -9.92 4.38 3.40
N THR A 78 -9.12 4.90 2.47
CA THR A 78 -9.51 5.01 1.06
C THR A 78 -9.86 3.65 0.46
N TYR A 79 -9.07 2.62 0.77
CA TYR A 79 -9.33 1.27 0.27
C TYR A 79 -10.63 0.71 0.87
N ARG A 80 -10.87 0.91 2.17
CA ARG A 80 -12.12 0.51 2.83
C ARG A 80 -13.33 1.22 2.24
N GLN A 81 -13.22 2.50 1.90
CA GLN A 81 -14.29 3.26 1.25
C GLN A 81 -14.62 2.66 -0.12
N ILE A 82 -13.61 2.39 -0.94
CA ILE A 82 -13.77 1.72 -2.23
C ILE A 82 -14.43 0.35 -2.01
N LEU A 83 -13.90 -0.48 -1.11
CA LEU A 83 -14.44 -1.81 -0.84
C LEU A 83 -15.91 -1.76 -0.43
N ARG A 84 -16.30 -0.83 0.46
CA ARG A 84 -17.71 -0.65 0.85
C ARG A 84 -18.60 -0.24 -0.33
N ALA A 85 -18.09 0.60 -1.24
CA ALA A 85 -18.83 1.02 -2.43
C ALA A 85 -19.02 -0.12 -3.45
N PHE A 86 -18.07 -1.06 -3.51
CA PHE A 86 -18.10 -2.22 -4.42
C PHE A 86 -18.71 -3.49 -3.80
N ALA A 87 -18.77 -3.60 -2.47
CA ALA A 87 -19.36 -4.75 -1.76
C ALA A 87 -20.77 -5.16 -2.25
N PRO A 88 -21.73 -4.25 -2.51
CA PRO A 88 -23.04 -4.63 -3.02
C PRO A 88 -23.01 -5.17 -4.46
N GLN A 89 -22.00 -4.82 -5.27
CA GLN A 89 -21.86 -5.30 -6.65
C GLN A 89 -21.22 -6.68 -6.71
N MET A 90 -20.37 -7.03 -5.73
CA MET A 90 -19.75 -8.36 -5.61
C MET A 90 -20.70 -9.41 -5.04
N ALA A 91 -21.67 -9.01 -4.21
CA ALA A 91 -22.68 -9.93 -3.68
C ALA A 91 -23.77 -10.32 -4.70
N ALA A 92 -23.82 -9.63 -5.84
CA ALA A 92 -24.81 -9.82 -6.91
C ALA A 92 -24.27 -10.59 -8.13
N ALA A 93 -23.03 -11.08 -8.08
CA ALA A 93 -22.35 -11.86 -9.12
C ALA A 93 -22.08 -13.29 -8.62
#